data_AF-V5GFY0-F1
#
_entry.id   AF-V5GFY0-F1
#
_cell.length_a   1.000
_cell.length_b   1.000
_cell.length_c   1.000
_cell.angle_alpha   90.00
_cell.angle_beta   90.00
_cell.angle_gamma   90.00
#
_symmetry.space_group_name_H-M   'P 1'
#
loop_
_entity.id
_entity.type
_entity.pdbx_description
1 polymer ?
#
loop_
_entity_poly.entity_id
_entity_poly.type
_entity_poly.pdbx_seq_one_letter_code
_entity_poly.pdbx_strand_id
1 'polypeptide(L)'
;LLPILTMLQFTKGGPIIAFQVENEYGSTEKPGKFAPDKVYLQQLRELMLNNGIVELLVTSDSPSMHKTAGTLPGVFLQTANFGSNPEVDFLMLKLLQPGRPIMAMEFWTGWFDHWSEKHHTRSDEDFYNVYER
;
A
#
# COMPACT_ATOMS: atom_id res chain seq x y z
N LEU A 1 -10.95 5.67 -17.38
CA LEU A 1 -11.09 4.81 -16.18
C LEU A 1 -11.86 5.52 -15.07
N LEU A 2 -11.33 6.61 -14.49
CA LEU A 2 -11.93 7.27 -13.31
C LEU A 2 -13.44 7.60 -13.43
N PRO A 3 -13.96 8.15 -14.54
CA PRO A 3 -15.40 8.43 -14.65
C PRO A 3 -16.29 7.21 -14.41
N ILE A 4 -15.86 6.01 -14.84
CA ILE A 4 -16.58 4.75 -14.61
C ILE A 4 -16.56 4.40 -13.12
N LEU A 5 -15.38 4.46 -12.50
CA LEU A 5 -15.21 4.13 -11.08
C LEU A 5 -15.95 5.11 -10.15
N THR A 6 -16.12 6.37 -10.58
CA THR A 6 -16.76 7.38 -9.74
C THR A 6 -18.19 7.04 -9.37
N MET A 7 -18.93 6.31 -10.22
CA MET A 7 -20.30 5.89 -9.96
C MET A 7 -20.40 4.65 -9.06
N LEU A 8 -19.28 3.96 -8.83
CA LEU A 8 -19.21 2.72 -8.04
C LEU A 8 -18.68 2.94 -6.62
N GLN A 9 -18.47 4.19 -6.21
CA GLN A 9 -18.03 4.57 -4.87
C GLN A 9 -19.12 4.31 -3.83
N PHE A 10 -18.71 3.90 -2.63
CA PHE A 10 -19.60 3.57 -1.52
C PHE A 10 -20.51 4.73 -1.11
N THR A 11 -19.97 5.93 -1.06
CA THR A 11 -20.71 7.19 -0.84
C THR A 11 -21.77 7.48 -1.90
N LYS A 12 -21.73 6.80 -3.05
CA LYS A 12 -22.74 6.87 -4.13
C LYS A 12 -23.59 5.60 -4.25
N GLY A 13 -23.52 4.71 -3.25
CA GLY A 13 -24.27 3.45 -3.21
C GLY A 13 -23.58 2.27 -3.90
N GLY A 14 -22.33 2.42 -4.33
CA GLY A 14 -21.53 1.34 -4.92
C GLY A 14 -20.68 0.56 -3.91
N PRO A 15 -19.83 -0.38 -4.37
CA PRO A 15 -19.03 -1.22 -3.48
C PRO A 15 -17.62 -0.68 -3.15
N ILE A 16 -17.13 0.36 -3.84
CA ILE A 16 -15.73 0.80 -3.70
C ILE A 16 -15.59 1.72 -2.47
N ILE A 17 -14.79 1.31 -1.48
CA ILE A 17 -14.58 2.03 -0.21
C ILE A 17 -13.24 2.76 -0.09
N ALA A 18 -12.28 2.45 -0.97
CA ALA A 18 -10.95 3.05 -0.95
C ALA A 18 -10.27 2.92 -2.33
N PHE A 19 -9.27 3.77 -2.57
CA PHE A 19 -8.41 3.73 -3.76
C PHE A 19 -6.95 3.85 -3.35
N GLN A 20 -6.10 2.99 -3.91
CA GLN A 20 -4.66 3.11 -3.77
C GLN A 20 -4.09 4.13 -4.77
N VAL A 21 -3.23 5.03 -4.28
CA VAL A 21 -2.48 5.99 -5.07
C VAL A 21 -1.05 5.47 -5.22
N GLU A 22 -0.61 5.28 -6.46
CA GLU A 22 0.68 4.61 -6.74
C GLU A 22 0.72 3.17 -6.19
N ASN A 23 1.83 2.46 -6.33
CA ASN A 23 2.07 1.14 -5.81
C ASN A 23 3.54 0.94 -5.46
N GLU A 24 3.84 0.77 -4.17
CA GLU A 24 5.20 0.55 -3.66
C GLU A 24 6.20 1.60 -4.16
N TYR A 25 5.78 2.86 -4.28
CA TYR A 25 6.60 3.91 -4.88
C TYR A 25 7.92 4.11 -4.12
N GLY A 26 7.92 3.88 -2.80
CA GLY A 26 9.11 3.93 -1.96
C GLY A 26 10.16 2.90 -2.37
N SER A 27 9.74 1.73 -2.87
CA SER A 27 10.65 0.67 -3.36
C SER A 27 11.47 1.07 -4.57
N THR A 28 11.04 2.12 -5.29
CA THR A 28 11.74 2.62 -6.47
C THR A 28 12.98 3.46 -6.13
N GLU A 29 13.16 3.84 -4.86
CA GLU A 29 14.30 4.62 -4.39
C GLU A 29 15.63 3.93 -4.74
N LYS A 30 16.54 4.71 -5.31
CA LYS A 30 17.91 4.28 -5.64
C LYS A 30 18.87 5.34 -5.11
N PRO A 31 19.57 5.10 -3.98
CA PRO A 31 20.45 6.08 -3.37
C PRO A 31 21.42 6.73 -4.37
N GLY A 32 21.41 8.05 -4.44
CA GLY A 32 22.24 8.84 -5.36
C GLY A 32 21.82 8.81 -6.84
N LYS A 33 20.70 8.14 -7.20
CA LYS A 33 20.21 8.05 -8.58
C LYS A 33 18.75 8.49 -8.74
N PHE A 34 17.89 8.08 -7.82
CA PHE A 34 16.47 8.37 -7.88
C PHE A 34 15.87 8.42 -6.48
N ALA A 35 15.07 9.44 -6.22
CA ALA A 35 14.26 9.57 -5.03
C ALA A 35 12.79 9.72 -5.46
N PRO A 36 11.86 8.96 -4.86
CA PRO A 36 10.42 9.11 -5.09
C PRO A 36 9.95 10.57 -4.94
N ASP A 37 9.31 11.10 -5.98
CA ASP A 37 8.89 12.49 -6.05
C ASP A 37 7.55 12.72 -5.34
N LYS A 38 7.56 13.61 -4.34
CA LYS A 38 6.37 13.99 -3.57
C LYS A 38 5.40 14.85 -4.37
N VAL A 39 5.90 15.63 -5.32
CA VAL A 39 5.07 16.44 -6.22
C VAL A 39 4.25 15.51 -7.11
N TYR A 40 4.85 14.43 -7.62
CA TYR A 40 4.15 13.42 -8.39
C TYR A 40 3.00 12.78 -7.60
N LEU A 41 3.24 12.36 -6.35
CA LEU A 41 2.17 11.81 -5.49
C LEU A 41 1.03 12.81 -5.24
N GLN A 42 1.36 14.09 -5.05
CA GLN A 42 0.37 15.14 -4.89
C GLN A 42 -0.46 15.33 -6.16
N GLN A 43 0.17 15.30 -7.34
CA GLN A 43 -0.52 15.38 -8.63
C GLN A 43 -1.44 14.19 -8.88
N LEU A 44 -1.04 12.97 -8.51
CA LEU A 44 -1.91 11.79 -8.60
C LEU A 44 -3.16 11.93 -7.70
N ARG A 45 -2.97 12.42 -6.47
CA ARG A 45 -4.09 12.73 -5.58
C ARG A 45 -5.04 13.74 -6.20
N GLU A 46 -4.50 14.86 -6.67
CA GLU A 46 -5.30 15.92 -7.29
C GLU A 46 -6.04 15.41 -8.52
N LEU A 47 -5.39 14.59 -9.35
CA LEU A 47 -6.03 13.94 -10.48
C LEU A 47 -7.24 13.11 -10.03
N MET A 48 -7.10 12.27 -9.00
CA MET A 48 -8.21 11.45 -8.50
C MET A 48 -9.36 12.32 -7.96
N LEU A 49 -9.05 13.30 -7.10
CA LEU A 49 -10.05 14.18 -6.50
C LEU A 49 -10.78 15.03 -7.55
N ASN A 50 -10.04 15.63 -8.50
CA ASN A 50 -10.61 16.44 -9.58
C ASN A 50 -11.49 15.63 -10.53
N ASN A 51 -11.31 14.31 -10.58
CA ASN A 51 -12.15 13.40 -11.34
C ASN A 51 -13.27 12.77 -10.52
N GLY A 52 -13.53 13.25 -9.29
CA GLY A 52 -14.71 12.88 -8.51
C GLY A 52 -14.52 11.64 -7.62
N ILE A 53 -13.27 11.26 -7.34
CA ILE A 53 -12.96 10.30 -6.26
C ILE A 53 -13.08 11.02 -4.91
N VAL A 54 -13.82 10.43 -3.98
CA VAL A 54 -14.11 10.98 -2.65
C VAL A 54 -13.83 9.98 -1.52
N GLU A 55 -13.69 8.70 -1.85
CA GLU A 55 -13.37 7.65 -0.88
C GLU A 55 -11.94 7.77 -0.34
N LEU A 56 -11.64 6.95 0.68
CA LEU A 56 -10.33 6.92 1.33
C LEU A 56 -9.20 6.68 0.30
N LEU A 57 -8.20 7.55 0.31
CA LEU A 57 -6.97 7.38 -0.47
C LEU A 57 -5.89 6.75 0.40
N VAL A 58 -5.30 5.67 -0.10
CA VAL A 58 -4.26 4.89 0.58
C VAL A 58 -3.00 4.81 -0.28
N THR A 59 -1.86 4.54 0.34
CA THR A 59 -0.58 4.21 -0.35
C THR A 59 -0.01 2.97 0.30
N SER A 60 0.56 2.04 -0.47
CA SER A 60 1.16 0.83 0.08
C SER A 60 2.63 0.67 -0.27
N ASP A 61 3.43 0.29 0.73
CA ASP A 61 4.89 0.07 0.68
C ASP A 61 5.27 -0.88 1.83
N SER A 62 6.56 -1.20 2.00
CA SER A 62 7.11 -1.69 3.28
C SER A 62 7.65 -0.51 4.13
N PRO A 63 6.92 -0.02 5.16
CA PRO A 63 7.34 1.14 5.97
C PRO A 63 8.66 0.95 6.70
N SER A 64 9.00 -0.28 7.07
CA SER A 64 10.29 -0.61 7.68
C SER A 64 11.47 -0.33 6.76
N MET A 65 11.30 -0.54 5.46
CA MET A 65 12.33 -0.36 4.45
C MET A 65 12.33 1.06 3.88
N HIS A 66 11.15 1.58 3.55
CA HIS A 66 11.00 2.80 2.76
C HIS A 66 10.50 3.99 3.58
N LYS A 67 10.22 3.81 4.88
CA LYS A 67 9.70 4.85 5.77
C LYS A 67 8.51 5.58 5.12
N THR A 68 8.69 6.84 4.76
CA THR A 68 7.67 7.67 4.11
C THR A 68 7.96 7.92 2.64
N ALA A 69 8.97 7.30 2.03
CA ALA A 69 9.42 7.59 0.66
C ALA A 69 8.30 7.42 -0.38
N GLY A 70 7.41 6.45 -0.24
CA GLY A 70 6.28 6.24 -1.16
C GLY A 70 4.96 6.93 -0.80
N THR A 71 4.90 7.74 0.26
CA THR A 71 3.65 8.35 0.73
C THR A 71 3.74 9.87 0.98
N LEU A 72 2.60 10.50 1.27
CA LEU A 72 2.50 11.86 1.78
C LEU A 72 1.93 11.81 3.21
N PRO A 73 2.78 11.96 4.25
CA PRO A 73 2.35 11.90 5.64
C PRO A 73 1.20 12.87 5.94
N GLY A 74 0.16 12.36 6.61
CA GLY A 74 -1.05 13.12 6.93
C GLY A 74 -2.05 13.31 5.78
N VAL A 75 -1.66 12.99 4.53
CA VAL A 75 -2.52 13.13 3.35
C VAL A 75 -3.16 11.79 2.96
N PHE A 76 -2.37 10.72 2.88
CA PHE A 76 -2.87 9.37 2.60
C PHE A 76 -2.87 8.52 3.86
N LEU A 77 -3.71 7.49 3.92
CA LEU A 77 -3.49 6.39 4.87
C LEU A 77 -2.35 5.51 4.33
N GLN A 78 -1.23 5.45 5.05
CA GLN A 78 -0.13 4.57 4.67
C GLN A 78 -0.45 3.14 5.11
N THR A 79 -0.21 2.15 4.25
CA THR A 79 -0.40 0.73 4.54
C THR A 79 0.90 -0.04 4.34
N ALA A 80 0.96 -1.27 4.84
CA ALA A 80 2.14 -2.11 4.80
C ALA A 80 1.98 -3.28 3.82
N ASN A 81 3.10 -3.66 3.19
CA ASN A 81 3.26 -4.85 2.39
C ASN A 81 4.37 -5.72 2.99
N PHE A 82 4.04 -6.99 3.26
CA PHE A 82 5.00 -7.97 3.79
C PHE A 82 4.51 -9.41 3.58
N GLY A 83 5.46 -10.36 3.62
CA GLY A 83 5.17 -11.79 3.68
C GLY A 83 5.39 -12.40 5.08
N SER A 84 6.17 -11.72 5.92
CA SER A 84 6.59 -12.17 7.25
C SER A 84 6.95 -10.98 8.15
N ASN A 85 7.11 -11.24 9.45
CA ASN A 85 7.49 -10.25 10.46
C ASN A 85 6.59 -8.99 10.51
N PRO A 86 5.26 -9.17 10.63
CA PRO A 86 4.28 -8.09 10.58
C PRO A 86 4.52 -7.02 11.64
N GLU A 87 5.09 -7.39 12.78
CA GLU A 87 5.30 -6.47 13.91
C GLU A 87 6.25 -5.33 13.56
N VAL A 88 7.22 -5.55 12.68
CA VAL A 88 8.18 -4.53 12.29
C VAL A 88 7.48 -3.43 11.48
N ASP A 89 6.74 -3.82 10.44
CA ASP A 89 6.02 -2.87 9.60
C ASP A 89 4.84 -2.23 10.32
N PHE A 90 4.09 -2.99 11.13
CA PHE A 90 3.01 -2.44 11.95
C PHE A 90 3.50 -1.49 13.03
N LEU A 91 4.65 -1.77 13.68
CA LEU A 91 5.27 -0.82 14.60
C LEU A 91 5.65 0.47 13.86
N MET A 92 6.23 0.35 12.67
CA MET A 92 6.58 1.51 11.85
C MET A 92 5.35 2.33 11.45
N LEU A 93 4.25 1.69 11.04
CA LEU A 93 2.99 2.42 10.80
C LEU A 93 2.52 3.16 12.06
N LYS A 94 2.55 2.54 13.24
CA LYS A 94 2.15 3.20 14.50
C LYS A 94 3.00 4.44 14.81
N LEU A 95 4.30 4.40 14.50
CA LEU A 95 5.23 5.52 14.69
C LEU A 95 5.04 6.63 13.64
N LEU A 96 4.84 6.26 12.37
CA LEU A 96 4.73 7.20 11.25
C LEU A 96 3.35 7.89 11.19
N GLN A 97 2.30 7.24 11.69
CA GLN A 97 0.93 7.76 11.68
C GLN A 97 0.16 7.42 12.97
N PRO A 98 0.56 8.02 14.12
CA PRO A 98 -0.03 7.71 15.41
C PRO A 98 -1.55 7.97 15.43
N GLY A 99 -2.30 7.05 16.02
CA GLY A 99 -3.76 7.14 16.14
C GLY A 99 -4.55 6.80 14.87
N ARG A 100 -3.88 6.41 13.77
CA ARG A 100 -4.55 5.93 12.55
C ARG A 100 -4.60 4.39 12.51
N PRO A 101 -5.54 3.81 11.74
CA PRO A 101 -5.60 2.36 11.54
C PRO A 101 -4.29 1.80 10.98
N ILE A 102 -3.94 0.59 11.39
CA ILE A 102 -2.88 -0.21 10.80
C ILE A 102 -3.49 -1.24 9.86
N MET A 103 -2.90 -1.44 8.70
CA MET A 103 -3.41 -2.36 7.69
C MET A 103 -2.25 -2.92 6.87
N ALA A 104 -2.23 -4.24 6.69
CA ALA A 104 -1.50 -4.87 5.60
C ALA A 104 -2.37 -4.75 4.34
N MET A 105 -1.89 -4.06 3.32
CA MET A 105 -2.57 -4.03 2.01
C MET A 105 -2.21 -5.27 1.21
N GLU A 106 -0.96 -5.71 1.31
CA GLU A 106 -0.49 -6.96 0.76
C GLU A 106 0.13 -7.81 1.87
N PHE A 107 -0.58 -8.87 2.22
CA PHE A 107 0.01 -9.97 2.96
C PHE A 107 0.32 -11.09 1.96
N TRP A 108 1.59 -11.28 1.62
CA TRP A 108 1.99 -12.25 0.61
C TRP A 108 1.93 -13.68 1.15
N THR A 109 0.80 -14.35 0.89
CA THR A 109 0.51 -15.72 1.35
C THR A 109 1.24 -16.81 0.57
N GLY A 110 1.92 -16.43 -0.50
CA GLY A 110 2.74 -17.29 -1.35
C GLY A 110 3.68 -16.41 -2.17
N TRP A 111 4.26 -16.96 -3.23
CA TRP A 111 5.09 -16.20 -4.16
C TRP A 111 4.84 -16.66 -5.59
N PHE A 112 5.21 -15.82 -6.55
CA PHE A 112 5.13 -16.17 -7.97
C PHE A 112 6.38 -16.94 -8.40
N ASP A 113 6.31 -17.57 -9.57
CA ASP A 113 7.42 -18.33 -10.15
C ASP A 113 8.01 -17.64 -11.37
N HIS A 114 9.30 -17.85 -11.60
CA HIS A 114 9.90 -17.70 -12.91
C HIS A 114 10.07 -19.05 -13.62
N TRP A 115 10.24 -19.00 -14.95
CA TRP A 115 10.51 -20.19 -15.74
C TRP A 115 11.74 -20.93 -15.22
N SER A 116 11.64 -22.26 -15.15
CA SER A 116 12.70 -23.16 -14.65
C SER A 116 12.96 -23.08 -13.14
N GLU A 117 12.32 -22.20 -12.38
CA GLU A 117 12.43 -22.22 -10.91
C GLU A 117 11.62 -23.37 -10.31
N LYS A 118 11.96 -23.71 -9.07
CA LYS A 118 11.10 -24.59 -8.27
C LYS A 118 9.87 -23.79 -7.86
N HIS A 119 8.68 -24.37 -8.07
CA HIS A 119 7.41 -23.77 -7.66
C HIS A 119 7.45 -23.33 -6.19
N HIS A 120 7.14 -22.06 -5.95
CA HIS A 120 7.07 -21.48 -4.61
C HIS A 120 5.79 -21.92 -3.91
N THR A 121 5.95 -22.59 -2.78
CA THR A 121 4.84 -23.00 -1.91
C THR A 121 5.06 -22.44 -0.51
N ARG A 122 3.98 -22.05 0.16
CA ARG A 122 3.97 -21.71 1.58
C ARG A 122 3.11 -22.74 2.33
N SER A 123 3.58 -23.20 3.48
CA SER A 123 2.78 -24.10 4.32
C SER A 123 1.65 -23.34 5.02
N ASP A 124 0.55 -24.03 5.32
CA ASP A 124 -0.54 -23.45 6.11
C ASP A 124 -0.04 -22.99 7.49
N GLU A 125 0.86 -23.77 8.12
CA GLU A 125 1.48 -23.43 9.40
C GLU A 125 2.25 -22.10 9.31
N ASP A 126 3.07 -21.90 8.27
CA ASP A 126 3.80 -20.65 8.07
C ASP A 126 2.87 -19.47 7.76
N PHE A 127 1.74 -19.72 7.09
CA PHE A 127 0.72 -18.70 6.85
C PHE A 127 0.06 -18.28 8.17
N TYR A 128 -0.45 -19.23 8.95
CA TYR A 128 -1.13 -18.97 10.22
C TYR A 128 -0.20 -18.29 11.23
N ASN A 129 1.05 -18.73 11.30
CA ASN A 129 2.05 -18.15 12.20
C ASN A 129 2.30 -16.67 11.92
N VAL A 130 2.10 -16.17 10.70
CA VAL A 130 2.23 -14.74 10.39
C VAL A 130 0.90 -14.02 10.51
N TYR A 131 -0.19 -14.65 10.09
CA TYR A 131 -1.52 -14.04 10.10
C TYR A 131 -1.99 -13.63 11.51
N GLU A 132 -1.66 -14.41 12.53
CA GLU A 132 -2.11 -14.20 13.92
C GLU A 132 -1.25 -13.19 14.72
N ARG A 133 -0.23 -12.56 14.12
CA ARG A 133 0.72 -11.65 14.78
C ARG A 133 0.52 -10.19 14.37
#